data_AF-X1QLN8-F1
#
_entry.id   AF-X1QLN8-F1
#
_cell.length_a   1.000
_cell.length_b   1.000
_cell.length_c   1.000
_cell.angle_alpha   90.00
_cell.angle_beta   90.00
_cell.angle_gamma   90.00
#
_symmetry.space_group_name_H-M   'P 1'
#
loop_
_entity.id
_entity.type
_entity.pdbx_description
1 polymer ?
#
loop_
_entity_poly.entity_id
_entity_poly.type
_entity_poly.pdbx_seq_one_letter_code
_entity_poly.pdbx_strand_id
1 'polypeptide(L)' 'MSSTNKNKPYEIYLDQEQTMETICENLISARILLPAEKDRYKAVLRRYDLITIVKVLIESHMLKEAHEAVQH' A
#
# COMPACT_ATOMS: atom_id res chain seq x y z
N MET A 1 -26.70 -5.76 -33.35
CA MET A 1 -26.18 -6.93 -32.61
C MET A 1 -25.11 -6.45 -31.65
N SER A 2 -25.17 -6.95 -30.42
CA SER A 2 -24.57 -6.37 -29.20
C SER A 2 -23.04 -6.34 -29.19
N SER A 3 -22.51 -5.32 -28.54
CA SER A 3 -21.13 -4.89 -28.41
C SER A 3 -20.23 -5.93 -27.71
N THR A 4 -19.19 -6.44 -28.39
CA THR A 4 -18.09 -7.14 -27.71
C THR A 4 -17.12 -6.11 -27.14
N ASN A 5 -17.46 -5.57 -25.96
CA ASN A 5 -16.48 -4.86 -25.14
C ASN A 5 -15.50 -5.89 -24.59
N LYS A 6 -14.40 -6.11 -25.30
CA LYS A 6 -13.28 -6.93 -24.84
C LYS A 6 -12.64 -6.17 -23.67
N ASN A 7 -13.02 -6.52 -22.44
CA ASN A 7 -12.36 -6.06 -21.22
C ASN A 7 -10.86 -6.34 -21.37
N LYS A 8 -10.09 -5.32 -21.72
CA LYS A 8 -8.63 -5.40 -21.64
C LYS A 8 -8.29 -5.67 -20.17
N PRO A 9 -7.48 -6.70 -19.86
CA PRO A 9 -7.01 -6.87 -18.50
C PRO A 9 -6.31 -5.57 -18.09
N TYR A 10 -6.77 -4.95 -17.00
CA TYR A 10 -6.09 -3.82 -16.41
C TYR A 10 -4.76 -4.35 -15.88
N GLU A 11 -3.67 -4.07 -16.58
CA GLU A 11 -2.32 -4.33 -16.09
C GLU A 11 -2.01 -3.29 -15.02
N ILE A 12 -2.07 -3.72 -13.76
CA ILE A 12 -1.61 -2.92 -12.64
C ILE A 12 -0.10 -3.10 -12.56
N TYR A 13 0.65 -2.10 -13.01
CA TYR A 13 2.08 -2.04 -12.78
C TYR A 13 2.34 -1.49 -11.37
N LEU A 14 2.81 -2.36 -10.48
CA LEU A 14 3.24 -1.97 -9.15
C LEU A 14 4.75 -1.76 -9.18
N ASP A 15 5.20 -0.52 -9.02
CA ASP A 15 6.59 -0.26 -8.63
C ASP A 15 6.75 -0.70 -7.16
N GLN A 16 7.52 -1.76 -6.95
CA GLN A 16 7.66 -2.38 -5.65
C GLN A 16 8.35 -1.45 -4.63
N GLU A 17 9.36 -0.68 -5.04
CA GLU A 17 10.08 0.21 -4.13
C GLU A 17 9.20 1.41 -3.76
N GLN A 18 8.52 2.00 -4.75
CA GLN A 18 7.56 3.08 -4.49
C GLN A 18 6.39 2.61 -3.63
N THR A 19 5.88 1.39 -3.85
CA THR A 19 4.79 0.84 -3.05
C THR A 19 5.20 0.64 -1.59
N MET A 20 6.39 0.09 -1.35
CA MET A 20 6.91 -0.08 0.01
C MET A 20 7.15 1.26 0.70
N GLU A 21 7.60 2.28 -0.04
CA GLU A 21 7.75 3.64 0.46
C GLU A 21 6.40 4.19 0.94
N THR A 22 5.38 4.12 0.08
CA THR A 22 4.02 4.59 0.41
C THR A 22 3.42 3.83 1.61
N ILE A 23 3.61 2.51 1.70
CA ILE A 23 3.20 1.73 2.88
C ILE A 23 3.83 2.31 4.15
N CYS A 24 5.14 2.55 4.14
CA CYS A 24 5.84 3.05 5.31
C CYS A 24 5.37 4.46 5.70
N GLU A 25 5.17 5.34 4.71
CA GLU A 25 4.68 6.70 4.93
C GLU A 25 3.27 6.72 5.54
N ASN A 26 2.37 5.87 5.04
CA ASN A 26 1.03 5.70 5.60
C ASN A 26 1.09 5.27 7.07
N LEU A 27 1.93 4.28 7.39
CA LEU A 27 2.07 3.77 8.76
C LEU A 27 2.73 4.78 9.71
N ILE A 28 3.67 5.59 9.20
CA ILE A 28 4.27 6.69 9.97
C ILE A 28 3.22 7.76 10.25
N SER A 29 2.40 8.10 9.25
CA SER A 29 1.32 9.09 9.38
C SER A 29 0.26 8.63 10.38
N ALA A 30 -0.05 7.33 10.40
CA ALA A 30 -0.91 6.70 11.38
C ALA A 30 -0.27 6.53 12.78
N ARG A 31 0.99 6.94 12.97
CA ARG A 31 1.80 6.77 14.19
C ARG A 31 1.99 5.31 14.63
N ILE A 32 1.94 4.37 13.68
CA ILE A 32 2.15 2.94 13.90
C ILE A 32 3.61 2.56 13.71
N LEU A 33 4.28 3.16 12.72
CA LEU A 33 5.68 2.92 12.42
C LEU A 33 6.51 4.14 12.80
N LEU A 34 7.63 3.94 13.51
CA LEU A 34 8.58 5.02 13.76
C LEU A 34 9.43 5.28 12.50
N PRO A 35 9.76 6.54 12.16
CA PRO A 35 10.60 6.84 11.01
C PRO A 35 11.95 6.09 11.00
N ALA A 36 12.55 5.89 12.17
CA ALA A 36 13.81 5.17 12.32
C ALA A 36 13.70 3.66 12.02
N GLU A 37 12.49 3.10 12.02
CA GLU A 37 12.25 1.68 11.74
C GLU A 37 11.89 1.40 10.28
N LYS A 38 11.81 2.44 9.44
CA LYS A 38 11.40 2.36 8.04
C LYS A 38 12.21 1.34 7.25
N ASP A 39 13.53 1.40 7.31
CA ASP A 39 14.40 0.47 6.56
C ASP A 39 14.24 -0.98 7.01
N ARG A 40 14.08 -1.18 8.32
CA ARG A 40 13.81 -2.51 8.92
C ARG A 40 12.48 -3.05 8.41
N TYR A 41 11.44 -2.22 8.34
CA TYR A 41 10.13 -2.64 7.87
C TYR A 41 10.11 -2.88 6.36
N LYS A 42 10.80 -2.07 5.55
CA LYS A 42 11.01 -2.33 4.12
C LYS A 42 11.65 -3.69 3.86
N ALA A 43 12.61 -4.11 4.69
CA ALA A 43 13.23 -5.43 4.58
C ALA A 43 12.23 -6.59 4.81
N VAL A 44 11.17 -6.38 5.58
CA VAL A 44 10.06 -7.33 5.74
C VAL A 44 9.18 -7.32 4.50
N LEU A 45 8.77 -6.13 4.03
CA LEU A 45 7.90 -5.97 2.85
C LEU A 45 8.50 -6.59 1.58
N ARG A 46 9.83 -6.52 1.40
CA ARG A 46 10.53 -7.15 0.27
C ARG A 46 10.32 -8.66 0.15
N ARG A 47 9.91 -9.33 1.24
CA ARG A 47 9.69 -10.79 1.27
C ARG A 47 8.27 -11.19 0.88
N TYR A 48 7.36 -10.23 0.76
CA TYR A 48 5.97 -10.49 0.44
C TYR A 48 5.77 -10.63 -1.07
N ASP A 49 4.85 -11.52 -1.44
CA ASP A 49 4.35 -11.59 -2.82
C ASP A 49 3.53 -10.34 -3.16
N LEU A 50 3.26 -10.14 -4.46
CA LEU A 50 2.55 -8.96 -4.96
C LEU A 50 1.14 -8.81 -4.37
N ILE A 51 0.41 -9.91 -4.18
CA ILE A 51 -0.96 -9.87 -3.63
C ILE A 51 -0.90 -9.41 -2.18
N THR A 52 0.06 -9.94 -1.42
CA THR A 52 0.29 -9.57 -0.03
C THR A 52 0.72 -8.11 0.09
N ILE A 53 1.63 -7.63 -0.77
CA ILE A 53 2.02 -6.22 -0.83
C ILE A 53 0.82 -5.31 -1.06
N VAL A 54 -0.05 -5.64 -2.02
CA VAL A 54 -1.24 -4.84 -2.33
C VAL A 54 -2.20 -4.79 -1.13
N LYS A 55 -2.41 -5.92 -0.43
CA LYS A 55 -3.21 -5.94 0.79
C LYS A 55 -2.63 -5.01 1.85
N VAL A 56 -1.32 -5.08 2.09
CA VAL A 56 -0.65 -4.21 3.08
C VAL A 56 -0.74 -2.74 2.68
N LEU A 57 -0.65 -2.42 1.38
CA LEU A 57 -0.87 -1.07 0.88
C LEU A 57 -2.26 -0.55 1.25
N ILE A 58 -3.31 -1.32 0.97
CA ILE A 58 -4.70 -0.94 1.28
C ILE A 58 -4.87 -0.75 2.79
N GLU A 59 -4.45 -1.71 3.60
CA GLU A 59 -4.59 -1.65 5.06
C GLU A 59 -3.82 -0.47 5.65
N SER A 60 -2.59 -0.20 5.18
CA SER A 60 -1.81 0.95 5.63
C SER A 60 -2.52 2.27 5.36
N HIS A 61 -3.17 2.41 4.20
CA HIS A 61 -3.94 3.59 3.85
C HIS A 61 -5.18 3.73 4.74
N MET A 62 -5.92 2.64 4.98
CA MET A 62 -7.06 2.65 5.87
C MET A 62 -6.69 3.09 7.30
N LEU A 63 -5.53 2.67 7.80
CA LEU A 63 -5.01 3.09 9.11
C LEU A 63 -4.66 4.58 9.15
N LYS A 64 -4.05 5.11 8.08
CA LYS A 64 -3.80 6.55 7.93
C LYS A 64 -5.12 7.33 8.00
N GLU A 65 -6.10 6.99 7.16
CA GLU A 65 -7.39 7.68 7.09
C GLU A 65 -8.15 7.59 8.42
N ALA A 66 -8.13 6.44 9.08
CA ALA A 66 -8.74 6.27 10.40
C ALA A 66 -8.08 7.15 11.46
N HIS A 67 -6.75 7.29 11.42
CA HIS A 67 -6.05 8.21 12.32
C HIS A 67 -6.43 9.66 12.08
N GLU A 68 -6.48 10.09 10.81
CA GLU A 68 -6.85 11.45 10.41
C GLU A 68 -8.29 11.77 10.81
N ALA A 69 -9.23 10.84 10.65
CA ALA A 69 -10.63 11.01 11.05
C ALA A 69 -10.84 11.21 12.57
N VAL A 70 -9.91 10.75 13.41
CA VAL A 70 -9.97 10.92 14.88
C VAL A 70 -9.41 12.29 15.33
N GLN A 71 -8.64 12.96 14.48
CA GLN A 71 -8.05 14.27 14.78
C GLN A 71 -8.96 15.45 14.40
N HIS A 72 -10.10 15.18 13.76
CA HIS A 72 -11.12 16.15 13.35
C HIS A 72 -12.39 16.04 14.20
#